data_AF-A0A4Y4D077-F1
#
_entry.id   AF-A0A4Y4D077-F1
#
_cell.length_a   1.000
_cell.length_b   1.000
_cell.length_c   1.000
_cell.angle_alpha   90.00
_cell.angle_beta   90.00
_cell.angle_gamma   90.00
#
_symmetry.space_group_name_H-M   'P 1'
#
loop_
_entity.id
_entity.type
_entity.pdbx_description
1 polymer ?
#
loop_
_entity_poly.entity_id
_entity_poly.type
_entity_poly.pdbx_seq_one_letter_code
_entity_poly.pdbx_strand_id
1 'polypeptide(L)'
;MTQVGEAVLVAMLAADDKKAKCDFKPPQTNWKANLEGDADRLGGLLGKQPKKAAKEAELSSSCWPSQAHHLIPHLTLKSHPVSRWLKAGDIIYADTRYDVDHGNNGKWMPYASSLAEWKTRANKLADIKANRRLMFKVMKHAKIQLHQGKHSGSQDFGVGEMPYKECVRKYLDKINQHALSHYKKKPPCDDCKGKQQAGKYPPRDNMVRYVDKASSVLEDDIDACRIFVSRIAAECAQAGGL
;
A
#
# COMPACT_ATOMS: atom_id res chain seq x y z
N MET A 1 -10.72 -10.11 -10.51
CA MET A 1 -9.84 -10.12 -9.32
C MET A 1 -9.01 -11.38 -9.41
N THR A 2 -7.71 -11.35 -9.10
CA THR A 2 -7.02 -12.65 -9.00
C THR A 2 -7.48 -13.35 -7.74
N GLN A 3 -8.21 -14.45 -7.93
CA GLN A 3 -8.71 -15.31 -6.87
C GLN A 3 -7.60 -15.72 -5.88
N VAL A 4 -6.34 -15.72 -6.33
CA VAL A 4 -5.17 -16.13 -5.55
C VAL A 4 -4.82 -15.14 -4.44
N GLY A 5 -4.62 -13.85 -4.73
CA GLY A 5 -4.23 -12.86 -3.70
C GLY A 5 -5.31 -12.69 -2.64
N GLU A 6 -6.57 -12.71 -3.08
CA GLU A 6 -7.74 -12.74 -2.21
C GLU A 6 -7.81 -14.01 -1.33
N ALA A 7 -7.63 -15.19 -1.91
CA ALA A 7 -7.66 -16.45 -1.16
C ALA A 7 -6.54 -16.54 -0.13
N VAL A 8 -5.33 -16.06 -0.46
CA VAL A 8 -4.19 -16.03 0.48
C VAL A 8 -4.48 -15.15 1.68
N LEU A 9 -4.99 -13.93 1.46
CA LEU A 9 -5.33 -13.04 2.58
C LEU A 9 -6.44 -13.64 3.45
N VAL A 10 -7.51 -14.17 2.84
CA VAL A 10 -8.63 -14.79 3.58
C VAL A 10 -8.18 -16.03 4.35
N ALA A 11 -7.32 -16.89 3.78
CA ALA A 11 -6.78 -18.06 4.46
C ALA A 11 -5.92 -17.68 5.66
N MET A 12 -5.09 -16.63 5.55
CA MET A 12 -4.32 -16.11 6.68
C MET A 12 -5.22 -15.55 7.78
N LEU A 13 -6.26 -14.80 7.40
CA LEU A 13 -7.23 -14.26 8.34
C LEU A 13 -8.04 -15.36 9.06
N ALA A 14 -8.32 -16.48 8.39
CA ALA A 14 -9.02 -17.64 8.97
C ALA A 14 -8.13 -18.55 9.84
N ALA A 15 -6.83 -18.65 9.54
CA ALA A 15 -5.91 -19.52 10.29
C ALA A 15 -5.59 -19.02 11.72
N ASP A 16 -5.66 -17.70 11.93
CA ASP A 16 -5.34 -17.04 13.21
C ASP A 16 -6.51 -17.01 14.21
N ASP A 17 -7.68 -17.59 13.87
CA ASP A 17 -8.89 -17.67 14.72
C ASP A 17 -8.73 -18.60 15.95
N LYS A 18 -7.62 -19.34 16.09
CA LYS A 18 -7.43 -20.35 17.15
C LYS A 18 -7.13 -19.78 18.56
N LYS A 19 -7.11 -18.46 18.78
CA LYS A 19 -6.83 -17.87 20.12
C LYS A 19 -8.05 -17.18 20.72
N ALA A 20 -8.90 -17.96 21.39
CA ALA A 20 -10.17 -17.55 22.01
C ALA A 20 -10.08 -16.80 23.36
N LYS A 21 -8.88 -16.38 23.80
CA LYS A 21 -8.71 -15.66 25.07
C LYS A 21 -8.19 -14.23 24.87
N CYS A 22 -8.79 -13.30 25.62
CA CYS A 22 -8.44 -11.89 25.66
C CYS A 22 -7.27 -11.64 26.62
N ASP A 23 -6.31 -12.56 26.70
CA ASP A 23 -5.18 -12.46 27.64
C ASP A 23 -4.06 -11.55 27.09
N PHE A 24 -4.35 -10.76 26.04
CA PHE A 24 -3.34 -9.92 25.41
C PHE A 24 -3.10 -8.68 26.25
N LYS A 25 -1.98 -8.69 26.97
CA LYS A 25 -1.35 -7.48 27.51
C LYS A 25 -0.47 -6.90 26.42
N PRO A 26 -0.87 -5.78 25.77
CA PRO A 26 0.01 -5.14 24.82
C PRO A 26 1.30 -4.71 25.52
N PRO A 27 2.44 -4.74 24.82
CA PRO A 27 3.65 -4.12 25.31
C PRO A 27 3.35 -2.67 25.73
N GLN A 28 3.67 -2.32 26.97
CA GLN A 28 3.61 -0.93 27.43
C GLN A 28 4.72 -0.18 26.71
N THR A 29 4.38 0.42 25.58
CA THR A 29 5.34 1.16 24.74
C THR A 29 4.85 2.59 24.57
N ASN A 30 5.79 3.52 24.45
CA ASN A 30 5.50 4.90 24.10
C ASN A 30 5.26 5.07 22.58
N TRP A 31 5.02 3.97 21.87
CA TRP A 31 4.86 3.97 20.43
C TRP A 31 3.55 4.66 20.04
N LYS A 32 3.60 5.44 18.97
CA LYS A 32 2.42 6.04 18.36
C LYS A 32 2.29 5.52 16.94
N ALA A 33 1.12 5.00 16.60
CA ALA A 33 0.87 4.55 15.25
C ALA A 33 0.99 5.75 14.30
N ASN A 34 1.74 5.58 13.22
CA ASN A 34 1.88 6.61 12.19
C ASN A 34 0.98 6.26 11.01
N LEU A 35 0.00 7.12 10.75
CA LEU A 35 -0.91 7.03 9.60
C LEU A 35 -0.86 8.29 8.72
N GLU A 36 0.00 9.26 9.07
CA GLU A 36 0.08 10.55 8.38
C GLU A 36 0.86 10.43 7.07
N GLY A 37 1.85 9.55 7.02
CA GLY A 37 2.62 9.24 5.82
C GLY A 37 3.63 10.33 5.46
N ASP A 38 4.86 9.90 5.17
CA ASP A 38 5.95 10.74 4.72
C ASP A 38 6.77 9.95 3.69
N ALA A 39 6.79 10.43 2.45
CA ALA A 39 7.47 9.75 1.35
C ALA A 39 9.00 9.75 1.50
N ASP A 40 9.57 10.77 2.13
CA ASP A 40 11.02 10.85 2.37
C ASP A 40 11.41 9.87 3.48
N ARG A 41 10.61 9.80 4.55
CA ARG A 41 10.77 8.79 5.60
C ARG A 41 10.63 7.38 5.05
N LEU A 42 9.61 7.13 4.22
CA LEU A 42 9.42 5.84 3.55
C LEU A 42 10.66 5.47 2.72
N GLY A 43 11.18 6.43 1.95
CA GLY A 43 12.40 6.23 1.16
C GLY A 43 13.61 5.82 2.00
N GLY A 44 13.76 6.42 3.19
CA GLY A 44 14.80 6.03 4.15
C GLY A 44 14.63 4.61 4.72
N LEU A 45 13.38 4.15 4.85
CA LEU A 45 13.04 2.84 5.43
C LEU A 45 12.97 1.69 4.40
N LEU A 46 12.84 2.00 3.10
CA LEU A 46 12.80 1.01 2.02
C LEU A 46 14.17 0.38 1.71
N GLY A 47 15.26 0.94 2.23
CA GLY A 47 16.61 0.47 1.99
C GLY A 47 17.18 0.94 0.65
N LYS A 48 17.81 0.03 -0.11
CA LYS A 48 18.66 0.41 -1.25
C LYS A 48 17.84 0.92 -2.44
N GLN A 49 17.87 2.24 -2.63
CA GLN A 49 17.35 2.89 -3.83
C GLN A 49 18.13 2.44 -5.09
N PRO A 50 17.46 2.20 -6.24
CA PRO A 50 18.15 1.97 -7.51
C PRO A 50 18.96 3.20 -7.93
N LYS A 51 19.98 2.99 -8.78
CA LYS A 51 20.79 4.10 -9.30
C LYS A 51 19.89 5.06 -10.09
N LYS A 52 19.96 6.35 -9.78
CA LYS A 52 19.15 7.37 -10.46
C LYS A 52 19.74 7.69 -11.82
N ALA A 53 18.97 7.48 -12.88
CA ALA A 53 19.29 7.98 -14.21
C ALA A 53 18.87 9.46 -14.33
N ALA A 54 19.73 10.28 -14.91
CA ALA A 54 19.47 11.69 -15.21
C ALA A 54 19.05 11.93 -16.67
N LYS A 55 19.36 10.99 -17.56
CA LYS A 55 19.09 11.05 -19.00
C LYS A 55 18.55 9.73 -19.53
N GLU A 56 17.85 9.78 -20.66
CA GLU A 56 17.29 8.59 -21.31
C GLU A 56 18.38 7.55 -21.66
N ALA A 57 19.55 8.01 -22.09
CA ALA A 57 20.68 7.14 -22.46
C ALA A 57 21.28 6.33 -21.29
N GLU A 58 20.95 6.68 -20.04
CA GLU A 58 21.46 6.01 -18.84
C GLU A 58 20.51 4.90 -18.34
N LEU A 59 19.35 4.74 -18.98
CA LEU A 59 18.33 3.79 -18.55
C LEU A 59 18.80 2.34 -18.72
N SER A 60 18.64 1.56 -17.65
CA SER A 60 18.88 0.11 -17.62
C SER A 60 18.02 -0.54 -16.52
N SER A 61 18.07 -1.86 -16.40
CA SER A 61 17.34 -2.59 -15.35
C SER A 61 17.73 -2.18 -13.92
N SER A 62 18.95 -1.69 -13.72
CA SER A 62 19.44 -1.24 -12.42
C SER A 62 19.66 0.27 -12.31
N CYS A 63 19.39 1.04 -13.37
CA CYS A 63 19.57 2.49 -13.41
C CYS A 63 18.34 3.16 -14.04
N TRP A 64 17.50 3.75 -13.19
CA TRP A 64 16.26 4.40 -13.60
C TRP A 64 15.84 5.43 -12.54
N PRO A 65 15.13 6.49 -12.93
CA PRO A 65 14.68 7.51 -11.99
C PRO A 65 13.58 6.93 -11.09
N SER A 66 13.74 7.02 -9.77
CA SER A 66 12.91 6.31 -8.80
C SER A 66 12.37 7.21 -7.70
N GLN A 67 11.18 6.86 -7.20
CA GLN A 67 10.54 7.47 -6.04
C GLN A 67 9.98 6.37 -5.13
N ALA A 68 9.94 6.62 -3.83
CA ALA A 68 9.29 5.74 -2.87
C ALA A 68 7.77 5.91 -2.95
N HIS A 69 7.04 4.82 -3.09
CA HIS A 69 5.57 4.83 -3.11
C HIS A 69 5.01 3.90 -2.04
N HIS A 70 4.00 4.38 -1.32
CA HIS A 70 3.20 3.53 -0.45
C HIS A 70 2.35 2.55 -1.26
N LEU A 71 2.41 1.25 -0.91
CA LEU A 71 1.56 0.20 -1.50
C LEU A 71 0.11 0.32 -1.03
N ILE A 72 -0.11 0.67 0.24
CA ILE A 72 -1.37 1.16 0.78
C ILE A 72 -1.20 2.66 1.03
N PRO A 73 -1.82 3.55 0.22
CA PRO A 73 -1.63 4.99 0.36
C PRO A 73 -2.14 5.49 1.71
N HIS A 74 -1.34 6.28 2.42
CA HIS A 74 -1.65 6.75 3.78
C HIS A 74 -3.01 7.45 3.87
N LEU A 75 -3.37 8.32 2.92
CA LEU A 75 -4.69 8.97 2.90
C LEU A 75 -5.83 7.96 2.76
N THR A 76 -5.62 6.90 2.00
CA THR A 76 -6.63 5.84 1.82
C THR A 76 -6.79 5.08 3.13
N LEU A 77 -5.69 4.65 3.75
CA LEU A 77 -5.69 3.97 5.04
C LEU A 77 -6.33 4.82 6.15
N LYS A 78 -5.91 6.08 6.28
CA LYS A 78 -6.39 7.04 7.29
C LYS A 78 -7.90 7.28 7.19
N SER A 79 -8.43 7.32 5.98
CA SER A 79 -9.88 7.46 5.73
C SER A 79 -10.70 6.18 5.92
N HIS A 80 -10.04 5.01 5.99
CA HIS A 80 -10.72 3.72 6.04
C HIS A 80 -11.04 3.31 7.48
N PRO A 81 -12.18 2.63 7.76
CA PRO A 81 -12.54 2.16 9.11
C PRO A 81 -11.45 1.34 9.81
N VAL A 82 -10.62 0.65 9.03
CA VAL A 82 -9.50 -0.16 9.54
C VAL A 82 -8.50 0.64 10.39
N SER A 83 -8.35 1.95 10.12
CA SER A 83 -7.46 2.84 10.88
C SER A 83 -7.77 2.87 12.38
N ARG A 84 -9.03 2.68 12.76
CA ARG A 84 -9.49 2.64 14.15
C ARG A 84 -8.98 1.41 14.91
N TRP A 85 -8.53 0.37 14.19
CA TRP A 85 -7.88 -0.81 14.76
C TRP A 85 -6.36 -0.69 14.85
N LEU A 86 -5.80 0.41 14.34
CA LEU A 86 -4.35 0.67 14.33
C LEU A 86 -3.96 1.78 15.32
N LYS A 87 -4.84 2.75 15.56
CA LYS A 87 -4.57 3.93 16.39
C LYS A 87 -5.43 3.94 17.65
N ALA A 88 -4.86 4.40 18.77
CA ALA A 88 -5.63 4.64 20.00
C ALA A 88 -6.84 5.55 19.71
N GLY A 89 -8.00 5.19 20.25
CA GLY A 89 -9.24 5.92 19.97
C GLY A 89 -10.46 5.29 20.63
N ASP A 90 -11.61 5.37 19.96
CA ASP A 90 -12.88 4.88 20.48
C ASP A 90 -12.94 3.35 20.57
N ILE A 91 -12.22 2.66 19.67
CA ILE A 91 -12.29 1.20 19.53
C ILE A 91 -11.17 0.52 20.34
N ILE A 92 -9.94 1.00 20.25
CA ILE A 92 -8.79 0.43 20.97
C ILE A 92 -8.18 1.42 21.96
N TYR A 93 -7.70 0.93 23.09
CA TYR A 93 -7.22 1.79 24.19
C TYR A 93 -5.76 2.25 24.07
N ALA A 94 -5.01 1.72 23.11
CA ALA A 94 -3.62 2.08 22.87
C ALA A 94 -3.28 1.93 21.38
N ASP A 95 -2.24 2.61 20.94
CA ASP A 95 -1.74 2.52 19.57
C ASP A 95 -1.17 1.13 19.30
N THR A 96 -1.34 0.67 18.06
CA THR A 96 -0.52 -0.44 17.54
C THR A 96 0.86 0.09 17.16
N ARG A 97 1.80 -0.82 16.93
CA ARG A 97 3.11 -0.47 16.40
C ARG A 97 3.13 -0.17 14.88
N TYR A 98 1.97 -0.03 14.25
CA TYR A 98 1.91 0.20 12.81
C TYR A 98 2.50 1.55 12.43
N ASP A 99 3.30 1.56 11.38
CA ASP A 99 3.92 2.74 10.81
C ASP A 99 3.72 2.71 9.30
N VAL A 100 2.86 3.57 8.77
CA VAL A 100 2.55 3.56 7.33
C VAL A 100 3.79 3.76 6.45
N ASP A 101 4.87 4.32 6.99
CA ASP A 101 6.14 4.54 6.30
C ASP A 101 7.12 3.38 6.41
N HIS A 102 6.76 2.26 7.05
CA HIS A 102 7.66 1.11 7.17
C HIS A 102 7.94 0.45 5.81
N GLY A 103 9.08 -0.23 5.71
CA GLY A 103 9.51 -0.91 4.47
C GLY A 103 8.49 -1.88 3.87
N ASN A 104 7.72 -2.61 4.69
CA ASN A 104 6.71 -3.56 4.18
C ASN A 104 5.49 -2.90 3.49
N ASN A 105 5.33 -1.58 3.54
CA ASN A 105 4.25 -0.83 2.88
C ASN A 105 4.79 0.09 1.78
N GLY A 106 6.02 -0.12 1.33
CA GLY A 106 6.62 0.68 0.28
C GLY A 106 7.19 -0.13 -0.86
N LYS A 107 7.30 0.52 -2.02
CA LYS A 107 8.03 0.02 -3.17
C LYS A 107 8.75 1.18 -3.86
N TRP A 108 9.97 0.93 -4.33
CA TRP A 108 10.61 1.84 -5.29
C TRP A 108 9.90 1.71 -6.63
N MET A 109 9.29 2.79 -7.11
CA MET A 109 8.63 2.83 -8.41
C MET A 109 9.28 3.85 -9.35
N PRO A 110 9.33 3.56 -10.66
CA PRO A 110 9.90 4.49 -11.63
C PRO A 110 9.09 5.78 -11.74
N TYR A 111 9.79 6.89 -11.99
CA TYR A 111 9.22 8.23 -12.13
C TYR A 111 9.98 9.01 -13.21
N ALA A 112 9.35 9.31 -14.35
CA ALA A 112 10.06 9.78 -15.54
C ALA A 112 10.39 11.28 -15.54
N SER A 113 9.73 12.09 -14.70
CA SER A 113 9.83 13.56 -14.82
C SER A 113 11.15 14.17 -14.35
N SER A 114 12.07 13.36 -13.81
CA SER A 114 13.42 13.81 -13.44
C SER A 114 14.45 13.66 -14.56
N LEU A 115 14.09 13.04 -15.69
CA LEU A 115 14.97 12.91 -16.84
C LEU A 115 15.07 14.23 -17.61
N ALA A 116 16.26 14.56 -18.11
CA ALA A 116 16.51 15.80 -18.83
C ALA A 116 15.65 15.97 -20.10
N GLU A 117 15.22 14.86 -20.70
CA GLU A 117 14.37 14.83 -21.89
C GLU A 117 12.89 15.13 -21.58
N TRP A 118 12.49 15.09 -20.30
CA TRP A 118 11.12 15.35 -19.89
C TRP A 118 10.71 16.80 -20.17
N LYS A 119 9.55 16.97 -20.82
CA LYS A 119 8.94 18.28 -21.07
C LYS A 119 7.86 18.59 -20.04
N THR A 120 8.21 19.41 -19.05
CA THR A 120 7.26 19.89 -18.03
C THR A 120 6.16 20.73 -18.67
N ARG A 121 4.90 20.51 -18.26
CA ARG A 121 3.71 21.20 -18.80
C ARG A 121 3.58 21.10 -20.33
N ALA A 122 3.99 19.97 -20.91
CA ALA A 122 3.80 19.68 -22.32
C ALA A 122 2.33 19.85 -22.74
N ASN A 123 2.06 20.83 -23.60
CA ASN A 123 0.74 21.13 -24.17
C ASN A 123 0.68 20.86 -25.68
N LYS A 124 1.83 20.78 -26.36
CA LYS A 124 1.93 20.36 -27.76
C LYS A 124 1.84 18.84 -27.86
N LEU A 125 1.09 18.34 -28.84
CA LEU A 125 0.90 16.91 -29.06
C LEU A 125 2.22 16.15 -29.23
N ALA A 126 3.22 16.76 -29.87
CA ALA A 126 4.55 16.18 -30.04
C ALA A 126 5.27 15.94 -28.71
N ASP A 127 5.23 16.91 -27.79
CA ASP A 127 5.86 16.84 -26.47
C ASP A 127 5.14 15.84 -25.56
N ILE A 128 3.79 15.80 -25.62
CA ILE A 128 2.99 14.80 -24.90
C ILE A 128 3.35 13.38 -25.37
N LYS A 129 3.45 13.18 -26.69
CA LYS A 129 3.88 11.88 -27.26
C LYS A 129 5.33 11.55 -26.89
N ALA A 130 6.23 12.53 -26.81
CA ALA A 130 7.60 12.33 -26.38
C ALA A 130 7.70 11.89 -24.92
N ASN A 131 7.04 12.61 -24.00
CA ASN A 131 6.94 12.24 -22.59
C ASN A 131 6.34 10.83 -22.40
N ARG A 132 5.32 10.49 -23.20
CA ARG A 132 4.72 9.16 -23.19
C ARG A 132 5.72 8.06 -23.56
N ARG A 133 6.49 8.26 -24.65
CA ARG A 133 7.55 7.32 -25.06
C ARG A 133 8.62 7.18 -23.97
N LEU A 134 8.97 8.28 -23.32
CA LEU A 134 9.94 8.28 -22.22
C LEU A 134 9.45 7.43 -21.04
N MET A 135 8.19 7.60 -20.61
CA MET A 135 7.59 6.77 -19.56
C MET A 135 7.61 5.27 -19.91
N PHE A 136 7.31 4.92 -21.16
CA PHE A 136 7.37 3.53 -21.63
C PHE A 136 8.79 2.98 -21.60
N LYS A 137 9.79 3.76 -22.03
CA LYS A 137 11.20 3.35 -21.96
C LYS A 137 11.62 3.08 -20.51
N VAL A 138 11.31 4.00 -19.59
CA VAL A 138 11.62 3.82 -18.17
C VAL A 138 11.01 2.53 -17.62
N MET A 139 9.71 2.29 -17.85
CA MET A 139 9.04 1.07 -17.40
C MET A 139 9.63 -0.20 -18.02
N LYS A 140 9.93 -0.18 -19.33
CA LYS A 140 10.51 -1.34 -20.04
C LYS A 140 11.88 -1.72 -19.50
N HIS A 141 12.71 -0.73 -19.16
CA HIS A 141 14.01 -0.98 -18.55
C HIS A 141 13.86 -1.43 -17.10
N ALA A 142 13.07 -0.72 -16.29
CA ALA A 142 12.91 -1.02 -14.87
C ALA A 142 12.15 -2.34 -14.62
N LYS A 143 11.31 -2.79 -15.56
CA LYS A 143 10.35 -3.90 -15.38
C LYS A 143 9.42 -3.71 -14.19
N ILE A 144 9.08 -2.44 -13.92
CA ILE A 144 8.19 -2.01 -12.84
C ILE A 144 7.21 -0.99 -13.40
N GLN A 145 5.96 -1.03 -12.96
CA GLN A 145 4.96 -0.02 -13.32
C GLN A 145 5.38 1.38 -12.85
N LEU A 146 5.15 2.39 -13.68
CA LEU A 146 5.42 3.78 -13.32
C LEU A 146 4.17 4.43 -12.71
N HIS A 147 4.35 5.07 -11.56
CA HIS A 147 3.34 5.89 -10.91
C HIS A 147 3.64 7.36 -11.14
N GLN A 148 3.02 7.95 -12.17
CA GLN A 148 3.14 9.38 -12.45
C GLN A 148 1.78 9.95 -12.83
N GLY A 149 1.31 10.90 -12.03
CA GLY A 149 -0.04 11.47 -12.13
C GLY A 149 -0.99 10.90 -11.08
N LYS A 150 -2.29 11.22 -11.21
CA LYS A 150 -3.30 10.78 -10.23
C LYS A 150 -3.43 9.25 -10.27
N HIS A 151 -3.48 8.61 -9.10
CA HIS A 151 -3.87 7.20 -8.97
C HIS A 151 -5.21 6.94 -9.69
N SER A 152 -5.38 5.72 -10.22
CA SER A 152 -6.65 5.25 -10.77
C SER A 152 -7.76 5.31 -9.70
N GLY A 153 -8.56 6.37 -9.71
CA GLY A 153 -9.68 6.53 -8.77
C GLY A 153 -11.05 6.30 -9.39
N SER A 154 -11.15 6.22 -10.72
CA SER A 154 -12.45 6.38 -11.40
C SER A 154 -12.52 5.84 -12.84
N GLN A 155 -11.55 5.08 -13.33
CA GLN A 155 -11.62 4.49 -14.67
C GLN A 155 -10.95 3.12 -14.70
N ASP A 156 -11.68 2.11 -15.21
CA ASP A 156 -11.11 0.87 -15.70
C ASP A 156 -10.24 1.23 -16.90
N PHE A 157 -8.93 1.06 -16.78
CA PHE A 157 -8.01 1.37 -17.87
C PHE A 157 -7.91 0.22 -18.88
N GLY A 158 -9.05 -0.36 -19.25
CA GLY A 158 -9.24 -1.34 -20.33
C GLY A 158 -8.51 -2.68 -20.22
N VAL A 159 -7.65 -2.87 -19.21
CA VAL A 159 -6.71 -4.02 -19.10
C VAL A 159 -6.59 -4.57 -17.69
N GLY A 160 -6.92 -3.76 -16.69
CA GLY A 160 -6.98 -4.20 -15.29
C GLY A 160 -8.41 -4.56 -14.93
N GLU A 161 -8.58 -5.59 -14.11
CA GLU A 161 -9.90 -6.00 -13.61
C GLU A 161 -10.52 -5.00 -12.61
N MET A 162 -9.72 -4.05 -12.10
CA MET A 162 -10.10 -3.08 -11.06
C MET A 162 -9.12 -1.90 -10.95
N PRO A 163 -9.58 -0.68 -10.61
CA PRO A 163 -8.68 0.41 -10.21
C PRO A 163 -7.89 0.08 -8.94
N TYR A 164 -6.60 0.40 -8.91
CA TYR A 164 -5.70 0.15 -7.77
C TYR A 164 -6.26 0.61 -6.42
N LYS A 165 -6.80 1.82 -6.31
CA LYS A 165 -7.36 2.33 -5.05
C LYS A 165 -8.60 1.55 -4.58
N GLU A 166 -9.37 0.98 -5.50
CA GLU A 166 -10.49 0.12 -5.15
C GLU A 166 -10.02 -1.23 -4.64
N CYS A 167 -9.00 -1.82 -5.28
CA CYS A 167 -8.36 -3.04 -4.81
C CYS A 167 -7.80 -2.88 -3.39
N VAL A 168 -7.10 -1.78 -3.12
CA VAL A 168 -6.63 -1.42 -1.76
C VAL A 168 -7.80 -1.43 -0.77
N ARG A 169 -8.92 -0.74 -1.09
CA ARG A 169 -10.10 -0.71 -0.21
C ARG A 169 -10.67 -2.10 0.05
N LYS A 170 -10.79 -2.95 -0.96
CA LYS A 170 -11.30 -4.33 -0.79
C LYS A 170 -10.44 -5.16 0.17
N TYR A 171 -9.11 -5.01 0.13
CA TYR A 171 -8.26 -5.68 1.12
C TYR A 171 -8.45 -5.10 2.51
N LEU A 172 -8.54 -3.78 2.65
CA LEU A 172 -8.80 -3.14 3.94
C LEU A 172 -10.19 -3.50 4.51
N ASP A 173 -11.20 -3.67 3.67
CA ASP A 173 -12.56 -4.10 4.06
C ASP A 173 -12.53 -5.50 4.66
N LYS A 174 -11.80 -6.45 4.04
CA LYS A 174 -11.63 -7.80 4.59
C LYS A 174 -10.93 -7.78 5.94
N ILE A 175 -9.84 -7.02 6.05
CA ILE A 175 -9.14 -6.85 7.32
C ILE A 175 -10.09 -6.29 8.38
N ASN A 176 -10.92 -5.30 8.04
CA ASN A 176 -11.89 -4.72 8.96
C ASN A 176 -13.01 -5.70 9.37
N GLN A 177 -13.54 -6.48 8.42
CA GLN A 177 -14.53 -7.51 8.70
C GLN A 177 -13.99 -8.60 9.63
N HIS A 178 -12.75 -9.03 9.43
CA HIS A 178 -12.08 -9.99 10.30
C HIS A 178 -11.71 -9.41 11.66
N ALA A 179 -11.34 -8.12 11.75
CA ALA A 179 -11.18 -7.46 13.04
C ALA A 179 -12.49 -7.54 13.84
N LEU A 180 -13.62 -7.21 13.21
CA LEU A 180 -14.94 -7.30 13.85
C LEU A 180 -15.28 -8.72 14.32
N SER A 181 -15.00 -9.76 13.52
CA SER A 181 -15.25 -11.15 13.93
C SER A 181 -14.37 -11.57 15.11
N HIS A 182 -13.11 -11.16 15.12
CA HIS A 182 -12.13 -11.51 16.14
C HIS A 182 -12.45 -10.90 17.51
N TYR A 183 -13.07 -9.71 17.51
CA TYR A 183 -13.47 -9.00 18.72
C TYR A 183 -14.95 -9.19 19.11
N LYS A 184 -15.68 -10.14 18.49
CA LYS A 184 -17.13 -10.38 18.70
C LYS A 184 -17.60 -10.66 20.14
N LYS A 185 -16.69 -10.96 21.09
CA LYS A 185 -17.09 -11.06 22.51
C LYS A 185 -17.35 -9.65 23.03
N LYS A 186 -18.58 -9.38 23.51
CA LYS A 186 -18.99 -8.06 24.01
C LYS A 186 -18.00 -7.56 25.07
N PRO A 187 -17.39 -6.38 24.89
CA PRO A 187 -16.63 -5.72 25.94
C PRO A 187 -17.59 -5.20 27.02
N PRO A 188 -17.09 -5.03 28.26
CA PRO A 188 -15.76 -5.40 28.72
C PRO A 188 -15.67 -6.92 28.98
N CYS A 189 -14.52 -7.54 28.68
CA CYS A 189 -14.17 -8.76 29.41
C CYS A 189 -13.96 -8.39 30.89
N ASP A 190 -14.17 -9.32 31.83
CA ASP A 190 -14.09 -9.01 33.26
C ASP A 190 -12.74 -8.38 33.65
N ASP A 191 -11.67 -8.72 32.93
CA ASP A 191 -10.33 -8.15 33.11
C ASP A 191 -10.24 -6.64 32.83
N CYS A 192 -11.18 -6.06 32.08
CA CYS A 192 -11.22 -4.64 31.73
C CYS A 192 -12.20 -3.84 32.61
N LYS A 193 -12.96 -4.50 33.49
CA LYS A 193 -13.94 -3.83 34.36
C LYS A 193 -13.22 -2.93 35.38
N GLY A 194 -13.64 -1.67 35.48
CA GLY A 194 -13.08 -0.69 36.43
C GLY A 194 -11.69 -0.12 36.08
N LYS A 195 -11.15 -0.42 34.90
CA LYS A 195 -9.87 0.12 34.43
C LYS A 195 -10.08 1.29 33.46
N GLN A 196 -9.05 2.11 33.24
CA GLN A 196 -9.05 3.19 32.24
C GLN A 196 -9.38 2.68 30.82
N GLN A 197 -9.12 1.39 30.56
CA GLN A 197 -9.38 0.74 29.27
C GLN A 197 -10.83 0.21 29.11
N ALA A 198 -11.72 0.45 30.08
CA ALA A 198 -13.08 -0.06 30.04
C ALA A 198 -13.83 0.38 28.76
N GLY A 199 -14.54 -0.57 28.14
CA GLY A 199 -15.31 -0.33 26.91
C GLY A 199 -14.50 -0.35 25.61
N LYS A 200 -13.18 -0.60 25.66
CA LYS A 200 -12.29 -0.65 24.49
C LYS A 200 -11.59 -2.00 24.37
N TYR A 201 -11.07 -2.29 23.18
CA TYR A 201 -10.27 -3.49 22.91
C TYR A 201 -8.77 -3.25 23.08
N PRO A 202 -7.98 -4.29 23.43
CA PRO A 202 -6.54 -4.20 23.35
C PRO A 202 -6.06 -4.05 21.90
N PRO A 203 -5.01 -3.25 21.62
CA PRO A 203 -4.36 -3.29 20.31
C PRO A 203 -3.79 -4.70 20.07
N ARG A 204 -3.66 -5.13 18.81
CA ARG A 204 -3.09 -6.43 18.46
C ARG A 204 -2.07 -6.33 17.33
N ASP A 205 -0.92 -6.97 17.52
CA ASP A 205 0.12 -7.08 16.49
C ASP A 205 -0.39 -7.80 15.22
N ASN A 206 -1.39 -8.68 15.33
CA ASN A 206 -1.98 -9.33 14.16
C ASN A 206 -2.64 -8.33 13.21
N MET A 207 -3.19 -7.21 13.70
CA MET A 207 -3.71 -6.16 12.82
C MET A 207 -2.61 -5.56 11.94
N VAL A 208 -1.44 -5.32 12.53
CA VAL A 208 -0.23 -4.87 11.80
C VAL A 208 0.14 -5.91 10.74
N ARG A 209 0.26 -7.19 11.13
CA ARG A 209 0.61 -8.29 10.21
C ARG A 209 -0.34 -8.41 9.02
N TYR A 210 -1.64 -8.17 9.21
CA TYR A 210 -2.62 -8.25 8.11
C TYR A 210 -2.51 -7.07 7.14
N VAL A 211 -2.23 -5.86 7.64
CA VAL A 211 -2.00 -4.69 6.79
C VAL A 211 -0.70 -4.84 6.00
N ASP A 212 0.37 -5.31 6.65
CA ASP A 212 1.63 -5.66 5.98
C ASP A 212 1.41 -6.73 4.91
N LYS A 213 0.60 -7.76 5.22
CA LYS A 213 0.30 -8.80 4.23
C LYS A 213 -0.49 -8.27 3.04
N ALA A 214 -1.46 -7.40 3.27
CA ALA A 214 -2.19 -6.75 2.18
C ALA A 214 -1.24 -5.91 1.30
N SER A 215 -0.26 -5.23 1.89
CA SER A 215 0.78 -4.52 1.14
C SER A 215 1.59 -5.47 0.24
N SER A 216 2.06 -6.59 0.80
CA SER A 216 2.76 -7.63 0.03
C SER A 216 1.92 -8.20 -1.11
N VAL A 217 0.63 -8.49 -0.89
CA VAL A 217 -0.25 -9.00 -1.94
C VAL A 217 -0.51 -7.94 -3.02
N LEU A 218 -0.64 -6.67 -2.63
CA LEU A 218 -0.76 -5.56 -3.58
C LEU A 218 0.50 -5.42 -4.44
N GLU A 219 1.68 -5.57 -3.84
CA GLU A 219 2.95 -5.59 -4.57
C GLU A 219 2.99 -6.71 -5.60
N ASP A 220 2.65 -7.95 -5.19
CA ASP A 220 2.58 -9.10 -6.09
C ASP A 220 1.60 -8.86 -7.25
N ASP A 221 0.45 -8.26 -6.98
CA ASP A 221 -0.56 -7.95 -8.00
C ASP A 221 -0.15 -6.81 -8.94
N ILE A 222 0.63 -5.83 -8.46
CA ILE A 222 1.23 -4.78 -9.29
C ILE A 222 2.31 -5.40 -10.19
N ASP A 223 3.21 -6.21 -9.63
CA ASP A 223 4.32 -6.79 -10.38
C ASP A 223 3.83 -7.78 -11.44
N ALA A 224 2.79 -8.55 -11.13
CA ALA A 224 2.12 -9.44 -12.08
C ALA A 224 1.18 -8.72 -13.06
N CYS A 225 1.13 -7.38 -13.06
CA CYS A 225 0.25 -6.57 -13.91
C CYS A 225 -1.25 -6.96 -13.82
N ARG A 226 -1.69 -7.42 -12.65
CA ARG A 226 -3.09 -7.76 -12.36
C ARG A 226 -3.89 -6.52 -11.97
N ILE A 227 -3.22 -5.58 -11.31
CA ILE A 227 -3.72 -4.24 -11.03
C ILE A 227 -2.74 -3.20 -11.57
N PHE A 228 -3.25 -2.05 -12.00
CA PHE A 228 -2.43 -0.98 -12.54
C PHE A 228 -2.47 0.27 -11.68
N VAL A 229 -1.29 0.77 -11.28
CA VAL A 229 -1.19 1.98 -10.44
C VAL A 229 -1.54 3.27 -11.20
N SER A 230 -1.51 3.22 -12.54
CA SER A 230 -1.77 4.33 -13.44
C SER A 230 -2.26 3.85 -14.81
N ARG A 231 -2.92 4.73 -15.57
CA ARG A 231 -3.32 4.46 -16.96
C ARG A 231 -2.13 4.14 -17.86
N ILE A 232 -1.04 4.89 -17.69
CA ILE A 232 0.15 4.73 -18.53
C ILE A 232 0.82 3.37 -18.31
N ALA A 233 0.75 2.82 -17.10
CA ALA A 233 1.24 1.47 -16.80
C ALA A 233 0.42 0.41 -17.56
N ALA A 234 -0.92 0.50 -17.52
CA ALA A 234 -1.80 -0.40 -18.26
C ALA A 234 -1.53 -0.38 -19.78
N GLU A 235 -1.39 0.82 -20.35
CA GLU A 235 -1.11 0.98 -21.77
C GLU A 235 0.30 0.48 -22.15
N CYS A 236 1.27 0.53 -21.23
CA CYS A 236 2.60 -0.03 -21.44
C CYS A 236 2.56 -1.57 -21.46
N ALA A 237 1.81 -2.17 -20.54
CA ALA A 237 1.60 -3.62 -20.48
C ALA A 237 0.91 -4.14 -21.75
N GLN A 238 -0.15 -3.47 -22.24
CA GLN A 238 -0.80 -3.80 -23.53
C GLN A 238 0.17 -3.78 -24.72
N ALA A 239 1.16 -2.89 -24.68
CA ALA A 239 2.19 -2.77 -25.70
C ALA A 239 3.36 -3.77 -25.52
N GLY A 240 3.21 -4.76 -24.62
CA GLY A 240 4.23 -5.80 -24.34
C GLY A 240 5.45 -5.27 -23.58
N GLY A 241 5.31 -4.18 -22.82
CA GLY A 241 6.43 -3.52 -22.16
C GLY A 241 6.80 -4.05 -20.78
N LEU A 242 5.83 -4.62 -20.07
CA LEU A 242 5.94 -5.11 -18.69
C LEU A 242 5.79 -6.62 -18.68
#